data_AF-A0A969JRC0-F1
#
_entry.id   AF-A0A969JRC0-F1
#
_cell.length_a   1.000
_cell.length_b   1.000
_cell.length_c   1.000
_cell.angle_alpha   90.00
_cell.angle_beta   90.00
_cell.angle_gamma   90.00
#
_symmetry.space_group_name_H-M   'P 1'
#
loop_
_entity.id
_entity.type
_entity.pdbx_description
1 polymer ?
#
loop_
_entity_poly.entity_id
_entity_poly.type
_entity_poly.pdbx_seq_one_letter_code
_entity_poly.pdbx_strand_id
1 'polypeptide(L)' 'MTSRFRQFFPDYIFLFSIAGVILILDQITKWIVRTNIPFGRSWMPLDWLAPYARIVNWHNTGAAF' A
#
# COMPACT_ATOMS: atom_id res chain seq x y z
N MET A 1 25.44 28.88 17.83
CA MET A 1 24.51 28.71 16.69
C MET A 1 24.24 27.22 16.50
N THR A 2 23.24 26.66 17.17
CA THR A 2 22.75 25.31 16.84
C THR A 2 22.20 25.35 15.42
N SER A 3 22.72 24.49 14.53
CA SER A 3 22.25 24.46 13.15
C SER A 3 20.76 24.09 13.15
N ARG A 4 19.92 24.94 12.55
CA ARG A 4 18.46 24.74 12.44
C ARG A 4 18.09 23.34 11.93
N PHE A 5 18.99 22.71 11.19
CA PHE A 5 18.90 21.31 10.74
C PHE A 5 18.69 20.27 11.85
N ARG A 6 19.35 20.41 13.01
CA ARG A 6 19.21 19.41 14.09
C ARG A 6 17.82 19.42 14.72
N GLN A 7 17.08 20.51 14.60
CA GLN A 7 15.72 20.64 15.16
C GLN A 7 14.71 19.80 14.38
N PHE A 8 14.82 19.76 13.05
CA PHE A 8 13.84 19.06 12.19
C PHE A 8 14.21 17.61 11.87
N PHE A 9 15.45 17.20 12.17
CA PHE A 9 15.93 15.86 11.88
C PHE A 9 15.05 14.74 12.49
N PRO A 10 14.56 14.83 13.75
CA PRO A 10 13.66 13.83 14.30
C PRO A 10 12.32 13.75 13.56
N ASP A 11 11.78 14.89 13.13
CA ASP A 11 10.52 14.95 12.38
C ASP A 11 10.66 14.25 11.02
N TYR A 12 11.78 14.48 10.32
CA TYR A 12 12.07 13.80 9.06
C TYR A 12 12.26 12.29 9.24
N ILE A 13 12.91 11.84 10.32
CA ILE A 13 13.01 10.41 10.63
C ILE A 13 11.62 9.83 10.87
N PHE A 14 10.80 10.50 11.67
CA PHE A 14 9.44 10.05 11.97
C PHE A 14 8.59 9.91 10.70
N LEU A 15 8.60 10.93 9.84
CA LEU A 15 7.90 10.88 8.55
C LEU A 15 8.46 9.79 7.63
N PHE A 16 9.77 9.64 7.57
CA PHE A 16 10.42 8.60 6.77
C PHE A 16 10.05 7.20 7.26
N SER A 17 9.99 6.98 8.57
CA SER A 17 9.56 5.71 9.14
C SER A 17 8.12 5.38 8.78
N ILE A 18 7.20 6.35 8.88
CA ILE A 18 5.79 6.16 8.48
C ILE A 18 5.70 5.81 7.00
N ALA A 19 6.36 6.60 6.14
CA ALA A 19 6.37 6.35 4.70
C ALA A 19 6.96 4.97 4.37
N GLY A 20 8.05 4.59 5.04
CA GLY A 20 8.69 3.28 4.90
C GLY A 20 7.74 2.14 5.26
N VAL A 21 7.01 2.25 6.38
CA VAL A 21 6.01 1.24 6.77
C VAL A 21 4.90 1.13 5.74
N ILE A 22 4.35 2.26 5.26
CA ILE A 22 3.30 2.27 4.24
C ILE A 22 3.77 1.59 2.96
N LEU A 23 4.98 1.92 2.48
CA LEU A 23 5.55 1.32 1.27
C LEU A 23 5.77 -0.19 1.42
N ILE A 24 6.28 -0.63 2.57
CA ILE A 24 6.49 -2.06 2.85
C ILE A 24 5.15 -2.79 2.84
N LEU A 25 4.14 -2.25 3.52
CA LEU A 25 2.80 -2.84 3.57
C LEU A 25 2.13 -2.89 2.19
N ASP A 26 2.23 -1.82 1.42
CA ASP A 26 1.73 -1.76 0.04
C ASP A 26 2.39 -2.82 -0.85
N GLN A 27 3.71 -2.98 -0.78
CA GLN A 27 4.43 -3.94 -1.59
C GLN A 27 4.14 -5.39 -1.18
N ILE A 28 4.06 -5.68 0.13
CA ILE A 28 3.70 -7.01 0.64
C ILE A 28 2.27 -7.37 0.23
N THR A 29 1.31 -6.47 0.41
CA THR A 29 -0.09 -6.75 0.05
C THR A 29 -0.25 -6.99 -1.46
N LYS A 30 0.44 -6.21 -2.32
CA LYS A 30 0.50 -6.47 -3.77
C LYS A 30 1.10 -7.85 -4.09
N TRP A 31 2.17 -8.23 -3.40
CA TRP A 31 2.80 -9.54 -3.60
C TRP A 31 1.85 -10.69 -3.22
N ILE A 32 1.15 -10.58 -2.08
CA ILE A 32 0.15 -11.56 -1.66
C ILE A 32 -0.96 -11.69 -2.71
N VAL A 33 -1.52 -10.56 -3.18
CA VAL A 33 -2.58 -10.56 -4.20
C VAL A 33 -2.13 -11.23 -5.50
N ARG A 34 -0.95 -10.86 -6.01
CA ARG A 34 -0.42 -11.39 -7.28
C ARG A 34 -0.07 -12.87 -7.22
N THR A 35 0.35 -13.36 -6.04
CA THR A 35 0.74 -14.76 -5.85
C THR A 35 -0.47 -15.68 -5.68
N ASN A 36 -1.55 -15.19 -5.06
CA ASN A 36 -2.67 -16.04 -4.64
C ASN A 36 -3.93 -15.89 -5.50
N ILE A 37 -4.11 -14.76 -6.19
CA ILE A 37 -5.32 -14.47 -6.97
C ILE A 37 -4.94 -14.40 -8.44
N PRO A 38 -5.45 -15.29 -9.32
CA PRO A 38 -5.19 -15.20 -10.75
C PRO A 38 -5.64 -13.84 -11.32
N PHE A 39 -4.98 -13.39 -12.38
CA PHE A 39 -5.31 -12.12 -13.01
C PHE A 39 -6.80 -12.02 -13.39
N GLY A 40 -7.43 -10.88 -13.06
CA GLY A 40 -8.85 -10.62 -13.31
C GLY A 40 -9.81 -11.36 -12.36
N ARG A 41 -9.31 -12.18 -11.42
CA ARG A 41 -10.13 -12.85 -10.41
C ARG A 41 -10.20 -12.02 -9.14
N SER A 42 -11.22 -12.33 -8.34
CA SER A 42 -11.48 -11.68 -7.06
C SER A 42 -11.52 -12.68 -5.91
N TRP A 43 -11.17 -12.22 -4.72
CA TRP A 43 -11.34 -12.94 -3.46
C TRP A 43 -11.95 -12.01 -2.41
N MET A 44 -12.83 -12.57 -1.58
CA MET A 44 -13.38 -11.91 -0.41
C MET A 44 -13.72 -12.97 0.65
N PRO A 45 -13.11 -12.95 1.85
CA PRO A 45 -13.41 -13.93 2.89
C PRO A 45 -14.74 -13.67 3.61
N LEU A 46 -15.32 -12.47 3.43
CA LEU A 46 -16.57 -12.07 4.06
C LEU A 46 -17.67 -11.99 2.99
N ASP A 47 -18.44 -13.07 2.81
CA ASP A 47 -19.42 -13.17 1.71
C ASP A 47 -20.43 -12.02 1.68
N TRP A 48 -20.88 -11.55 2.84
CA TRP A 48 -21.81 -10.41 2.94
C TRP A 48 -21.20 -9.10 2.44
N LEU A 49 -19.87 -8.96 2.46
CA LEU A 49 -19.15 -7.77 2.02
C LEU A 49 -18.83 -7.83 0.52
N ALA A 50 -18.83 -9.02 -0.09
CA ALA A 50 -18.49 -9.22 -1.50
C ALA A 50 -19.25 -8.33 -2.50
N PRO A 51 -20.52 -7.94 -2.27
CA PRO A 51 -21.21 -6.98 -3.15
C PRO A 51 -20.64 -5.55 -3.09
N TYR A 52 -20.00 -5.17 -1.98
CA TYR A 52 -19.52 -3.81 -1.73
C TYR A 52 -18.01 -3.67 -1.94
N ALA A 53 -17.24 -4.68 -1.56
CA ALA A 53 -15.78 -4.69 -1.69
C ALA A 53 -15.28 -6.08 -2.08
N ARG A 54 -14.24 -6.11 -2.92
CA ARG A 54 -13.53 -7.33 -3.31
C ARG A 54 -12.06 -7.01 -3.49
N ILE A 55 -11.21 -7.97 -3.15
CA ILE A 55 -9.79 -7.91 -3.48
C ILE A 55 -9.65 -8.50 -4.88
N VAL A 56 -9.20 -7.69 -5.84
CA VAL A 56 -9.10 -8.09 -7.25
C VAL A 56 -7.66 -7.95 -7.70
N ASN A 57 -7.13 -8.97 -8.39
CA ASN A 57 -5.84 -8.84 -9.06
C ASN A 57 -6.02 -8.14 -10.40
N TRP A 58 -5.80 -6.83 -10.41
CA TRP A 58 -5.84 -5.98 -11.60
C TRP A 58 -4.47 -5.37 -11.88
N HIS A 59 -4.16 -5.18 -13.17
CA HIS A 59 -2.96 -4.50 -13.64
C HIS A 59 -3.39 -3.22 -14.35
N ASN A 60 -3.19 -2.07 -13.71
CA ASN A 60 -3.51 -0.78 -14.30
C ASN A 60 -2.33 -0.31 -15.17
N THR A 61 -2.56 -0.20 -16.48
CA THR A 61 -1.58 0.33 -17.46
C THR A 61 -1.68 1.85 -17.64
N GLY A 62 -2.49 2.53 -16.81
CA GLY A 62 -2.77 3.96 -16.94
C GLY A 62 -3.96 4.27 -17.85
N ALA A 63 -4.94 3.37 -17.96
CA ALA A 63 -6.08 3.53 -18.89
C ALA A 63 -7.10 4.61 -18.47
N ALA A 64 -7.04 5.07 -17.23
CA ALA A 64 -7.76 6.26 -16.79
C ALA A 64 -6.76 7.41 -16.91
N PHE A 65 -6.82 8.16 -18.02
CA PHE A 65 -6.31 9.51 -18.35
C PHE A 65 -5.99 9.57 -19.85
#